data_AF-A0A8S7S7M3-F1
#
_entry.id   AF-A0A8S7S7M3-F1
#
_cell.length_a   1.000
_cell.length_b   1.000
_cell.length_c   1.000
_cell.angle_alpha   90.00
_cell.angle_beta   90.00
_cell.angle_gamma   90.00
#
_symmetry.space_group_name_H-M   'P 1'
#
loop_
_entity.id
_entity.type
_entity.pdbx_description
1 polymer ?
#
loop_
_entity_poly.entity_id
_entity_poly.type
_entity_poly.pdbx_seq_one_letter_code
_entity_poly.pdbx_strand_id
1 'polypeptide(L)' 'MILHAQAKHGKPGLPWLVFLHGFSGDCHEWQEVGEAFADYSRLYVDLPGHGGSAAISVDGFD' A
#
# COMPACT_ATOMS: atom_id res chain seq x y z
N MET A 1 -7.43 -5.37 -13.74
CA MET A 1 -7.38 -5.70 -12.29
C MET A 1 -6.39 -4.73 -11.65
N ILE A 2 -6.73 -4.12 -10.51
CA ILE A 2 -5.78 -3.30 -9.72
C ILE A 2 -5.67 -3.88 -8.31
N LEU A 3 -4.56 -3.63 -7.63
CA LEU A 3 -4.38 -4.03 -6.23
C LEU A 3 -5.33 -3.23 -5.34
N HIS A 4 -5.82 -3.87 -4.27
CA HIS A 4 -6.47 -3.16 -3.19
C HIS A 4 -5.45 -2.24 -2.50
N ALA A 5 -5.88 -1.02 -2.17
CA ALA A 5 -5.04 -0.06 -1.47
C ALA A 5 -5.88 0.96 -0.70
N GLN A 6 -5.30 1.51 0.36
CA GLN A 6 -5.84 2.68 1.05
C GLN A 6 -5.06 3.93 0.63
N ALA A 7 -5.77 4.93 0.11
CA ALA A 7 -5.19 6.20 -0.29
C ALA A 7 -5.43 7.29 0.76
N LYS A 8 -4.39 8.07 1.06
CA LYS A 8 -4.45 9.30 1.85
C LYS A 8 -3.93 10.44 0.99
N HIS A 9 -4.75 11.47 0.78
CA HIS A 9 -4.35 12.62 -0.02
C HIS A 9 -3.60 13.63 0.85
N GLY A 10 -2.41 14.01 0.38
CA GLY A 10 -1.63 15.12 0.94
C GLY A 10 -1.80 16.40 0.13
N LYS A 11 -0.82 17.28 0.24
CA LYS A 11 -0.77 18.56 -0.50
C LYS A 11 -0.56 18.31 -2.00
N PRO A 12 -1.26 19.03 -2.89
CA PRO A 12 -1.03 18.96 -4.33
C PRO A 12 0.41 19.32 -4.72
N GLY A 13 0.97 18.63 -5.70
CA GLY A 13 2.31 18.88 -6.24
C GLY A 13 3.45 18.17 -5.49
N LEU A 14 3.21 17.63 -4.29
CA LEU A 14 4.13 16.72 -3.62
C LEU A 14 3.97 15.29 -4.16
N PRO A 15 5.05 14.48 -4.20
CA PRO A 15 4.99 13.13 -4.72
C PRO A 15 4.15 12.20 -3.82
N TRP A 16 3.77 11.05 -4.37
CA TRP A 16 3.16 9.97 -3.61
C TRP A 16 4.23 9.10 -2.97
N LEU A 17 3.99 8.71 -1.73
CA LEU A 17 4.71 7.64 -1.06
C LEU A 17 3.89 6.36 -1.20
N VAL A 18 4.42 5.38 -1.92
CA VAL A 18 3.76 4.08 -2.14
C VAL A 18 4.42 3.06 -1.22
N PHE A 19 3.65 2.54 -0.27
CA PHE A 19 4.12 1.61 0.75
C PHE A 19 3.71 0.18 0.40
N LEU A 20 4.68 -0.74 0.46
CA LEU A 20 4.50 -2.17 0.26
C LEU A 20 4.86 -2.90 1.55
N HIS A 21 3.96 -3.74 2.06
CA HIS A 21 4.20 -4.55 3.25
C HIS A 21 5.09 -5.77 2.95
N GLY A 22 5.59 -6.44 4.00
CA GLY A 22 6.33 -7.70 3.90
C GLY A 22 5.42 -8.93 3.79
N PHE A 23 6.01 -10.12 3.70
CA PHE A 23 5.24 -11.38 3.70
C PHE A 23 4.35 -11.49 4.94
N SER A 24 3.11 -11.98 4.76
CA SER A 24 2.06 -12.08 5.79
C SER A 24 1.47 -10.76 6.33
N GLY A 25 1.98 -9.62 5.86
CA GLY A 25 1.44 -8.30 6.19
C GLY A 25 0.23 -7.90 5.36
N ASP A 26 -0.24 -6.68 5.59
CA ASP A 26 -1.29 -6.01 4.81
C ASP A 26 -1.02 -4.50 4.72
N CYS A 27 -1.95 -3.73 4.16
CA CYS A 27 -1.86 -2.28 3.98
C CYS A 27 -1.80 -1.47 5.30
N HIS A 28 -1.88 -2.09 6.48
CA HIS A 28 -1.70 -1.41 7.76
C HIS A 28 -0.24 -1.34 8.21
N GLU A 29 0.63 -2.23 7.70
CA GLU A 29 2.02 -2.41 8.14
C GLU A 29 2.80 -1.08 8.27
N TRP A 30 2.68 -0.22 7.25
CA TRP A 30 3.43 1.02 7.16
C TRP A 30 2.65 2.26 7.61
N GLN A 31 1.42 2.13 8.10
CA GLN A 31 0.59 3.30 8.40
C GLN A 31 1.19 4.16 9.51
N GLU A 32 1.67 3.57 10.61
CA GLU A 32 2.25 4.34 11.72
C GLU A 32 3.43 5.23 11.27
N VAL A 33 4.32 4.68 10.43
CA VAL A 33 5.45 5.44 9.88
C VAL A 33 4.99 6.41 8.77
N GLY A 34 4.12 5.96 7.87
CA GLY A 34 3.69 6.76 6.72
C GLY A 34 2.84 7.98 7.11
N GLU A 35 2.06 7.88 8.19
CA GLU A 35 1.25 9.00 8.68
C GLU A 35 2.10 10.13 9.30
N ALA A 36 3.37 9.88 9.64
CA ALA A 36 4.32 10.94 9.97
C ALA A 36 4.61 11.87 8.78
N PHE A 37 4.37 11.43 7.54
CA PHE A 37 4.51 12.22 6.31
C PHE A 37 3.18 12.82 5.85
N ALA A 38 2.42 13.45 6.76
CA ALA A 38 1.07 13.93 6.53
C ALA A 38 0.90 14.89 5.32
N ASP A 39 1.97 15.60 4.94
CA ASP A 39 1.98 16.50 3.78
C ASP A 39 2.02 15.75 2.43
N TYR A 40 2.58 14.55 2.39
CA TYR A 40 2.67 13.74 1.18
C TYR A 40 1.37 12.97 0.99
N SER A 41 1.03 12.63 -0.26
CA SER A 41 -0.01 11.62 -0.49
C SER A 41 0.58 10.23 -0.22
N ARG A 42 -0.16 9.34 0.43
CA ARG A 42 0.28 7.98 0.76
C ARG A 42 -0.66 6.97 0.12
N LEU A 43 -0.09 5.93 -0.46
CA LEU A 43 -0.82 4.77 -0.95
C LEU A 43 -0.30 3.53 -0.23
N TYR A 44 -1.13 2.93 0.61
CA TYR A 44 -0.80 1.70 1.32
C TYR A 44 -1.41 0.52 0.59
N VAL A 45 -0.57 -0.33 0.01
CA VAL A 45 -0.99 -1.36 -0.94
C VAL A 45 -1.06 -2.71 -0.27
N ASP A 46 -2.12 -3.47 -0.53
CA ASP A 46 -2.16 -4.91 -0.27
C ASP A 46 -1.55 -5.65 -1.48
N LEU A 47 -0.47 -6.39 -1.24
CA LEU A 47 0.14 -7.24 -2.26
C LEU A 47 -0.78 -8.42 -2.62
N PRO A 48 -0.60 -9.05 -3.81
CA PRO A 48 -1.36 -10.24 -4.19
C PRO A 48 -1.38 -11.31 -3.08
N GLY A 49 -2.55 -11.90 -2.83
CA GLY A 49 -2.74 -12.90 -1.78
C GLY A 49 -2.88 -12.34 -0.36
N HIS A 50 -2.86 -11.01 -0.17
CA HIS A 50 -2.92 -10.37 1.15
C HIS A 50 -4.07 -9.35 1.24
N GLY A 51 -4.58 -9.12 2.45
CA GLY A 51 -5.62 -8.11 2.72
C GLY A 51 -6.78 -8.12 1.72
N GLY A 52 -7.13 -6.95 1.19
CA GLY A 52 -8.15 -6.80 0.15
C GLY A 52 -7.74 -7.34 -1.23
N SER A 53 -6.46 -7.65 -1.43
CA SER A 53 -5.90 -8.29 -2.63
C SER A 53 -5.81 -9.82 -2.50
N ALA A 54 -6.45 -10.43 -1.50
CA ALA A 54 -6.37 -11.88 -1.23
C ALA A 54 -6.78 -12.77 -2.42
N ALA A 55 -7.71 -12.32 -3.25
CA ALA A 55 -8.18 -13.05 -4.43
C ALA A 55 -7.28 -12.88 -5.68
N ILE A 56 -6.23 -12.05 -5.60
CA ILE A 56 -5.31 -11.80 -6.70
C ILE A 56 -4.16 -12.79 -6.59
N SER A 57 -4.01 -13.67 -7.57
CA SER A 57 -2.91 -14.62 -7.68
C SER A 57 -1.73 -14.05 -8.48
N VAL A 58 -0.53 -14.55 -8.21
CA VAL A 58 0.65 -14.40 -9.08
C VAL A 58 1.04 -15.76 -9.63
N ASP A 59 1.65 -15.76 -10.81
CA ASP A 59 2.03 -17.00 -11.50
C ASP A 59 3.32 -17.65 -10.93
N GLY A 60 4.03 -16.96 -10.03
CA GLY A 60 5.23 -17.48 -9.36
C GLY A 60 6.02 -16.41 -8.61
N PHE A 61 6.98 -16.85 -7.79
CA PHE A 61 7.96 -16.01 -7.07
C PHE A 61 9.42 -16.43 -7.34
N ASP A 62 9.63 -17.20 -8.41
CA ASP A 62 10.93 -17.78 -8.81
C ASP A 62 11.99 -16.71 -9.14
#